data_AF-A0A0R3RYQ6-F1
#
_entry.id   AF-A0A0R3RYQ6-F1
#
_cell.length_a   1.000
_cell.length_b   1.000
_cell.length_c   1.000
_cell.angle_alpha   90.00
_cell.angle_beta   90.00
_cell.angle_gamma   90.00
#
_symmetry.space_group_name_H-M   'P 1'
#
loop_
_entity.id
_entity.type
_entity.pdbx_description
1 polymer ?
#
loop_
_entity_poly.entity_id
_entity_poly.type
_entity_poly.pdbx_seq_one_letter_code
_entity_poly.pdbx_strand_id
1 'polypeptide(L)'
;MCQSEAVNLLKNNDNQEDREPETRIITLNYGENLERSVFHFQKGWTVRFVRGASLLGRHVDVFTSISGKISWKEGADEFATFAEIKCEQSGAFSYQFVVDNESKPAGNGYILVMPVLLLNEYPLRLNAVACITHISKLLGPLDMWKERLKVAAKAEYNMIHFTPVQELGISNSSYCIADPMQLNPNFSTTEKRYTYDDLATLIKDLEKDFHLLSLQDVVWNHAARNALWLLEHPQCAYNLKNSPHLRPAYILDRLLYHFGIDVINGKYQNRNLNKEINTEEHLKIP
;
A
#
# COMPACT_ATOMS: atom_id res chain seq x y z
N MET A 1 45.29 -19.15 4.51
CA MET A 1 46.01 -17.94 4.07
C MET A 1 45.36 -17.46 2.78
N CYS A 2 44.20 -16.79 2.89
CA CYS A 2 43.56 -15.98 1.84
C CYS A 2 42.31 -15.32 2.48
N GLN A 3 42.54 -14.36 3.37
CA GLN A 3 41.47 -13.59 4.06
C GLN A 3 41.57 -12.09 3.78
N SER A 4 42.40 -11.67 2.83
CA SER A 4 42.74 -10.25 2.64
C SER A 4 42.25 -9.61 1.34
N GLU A 5 41.56 -10.34 0.45
CA GLU A 5 41.19 -9.78 -0.87
C GLU A 5 39.70 -9.46 -1.06
N ALA A 6 38.82 -9.89 -0.16
CA ALA A 6 37.37 -9.61 -0.27
C ALA A 6 36.93 -8.26 0.33
N VAL A 7 37.80 -7.55 1.07
CA VAL A 7 37.44 -6.33 1.81
C VAL A 7 37.64 -5.04 1.00
N ASN A 8 38.28 -5.10 -0.18
CA ASN A 8 38.68 -3.91 -0.93
C ASN A 8 37.79 -3.53 -2.14
N LEU A 9 36.66 -4.21 -2.37
CA LEU A 9 35.75 -3.89 -3.49
C LEU A 9 34.49 -3.09 -3.09
N LEU A 10 34.36 -2.68 -1.82
CA LEU A 10 33.26 -1.85 -1.33
C LEU A 10 33.61 -0.36 -1.15
N LYS A 11 34.74 0.10 -1.72
CA LYS A 11 35.13 1.53 -1.73
C LYS A 11 34.73 2.27 -3.01
N ASN A 12 33.57 1.93 -3.58
CA ASN A 12 32.90 2.84 -4.52
C ASN A 12 31.85 3.62 -3.74
N ASN A 13 32.26 4.85 -3.38
CA ASN A 13 31.46 5.89 -2.74
C ASN A 13 30.31 6.33 -3.65
N ASP A 14 29.25 5.54 -3.71
CA ASP A 14 27.96 5.96 -4.21
C ASP A 14 26.90 5.83 -3.11
N ASN A 15 27.23 6.18 -1.87
CA ASN A 15 26.28 6.29 -0.74
C ASN A 15 25.28 7.44 -0.97
N GLN A 16 24.14 7.12 -1.57
CA GLN A 16 23.08 8.09 -1.84
C GLN A 16 22.32 8.62 -0.60
N GLU A 17 22.60 8.09 0.59
CA GLU A 17 22.09 8.57 1.88
C GLU A 17 23.18 9.22 2.77
N ASP A 18 24.42 9.33 2.27
CA ASP A 18 25.39 10.34 2.72
C ASP A 18 25.24 11.64 1.90
N ARG A 19 24.09 11.85 1.24
CA ARG A 19 23.79 13.15 0.62
C ARG A 19 23.50 14.15 1.73
N GLU A 20 24.40 15.11 1.90
CA GLU A 20 24.21 16.25 2.78
C GLU A 20 22.79 16.83 2.56
N PRO A 21 22.11 17.29 3.62
CA PRO A 21 20.77 17.86 3.51
C PRO A 21 20.67 18.85 2.35
N GLU A 22 19.91 18.47 1.32
CA GLU A 22 19.81 19.29 0.11
C GLU A 22 18.63 20.25 0.19
N THR A 23 18.81 21.45 -0.36
CA THR A 23 17.69 22.36 -0.62
C THR A 23 17.24 22.20 -2.07
N ARG A 24 15.95 21.95 -2.25
CA ARG A 24 15.30 21.84 -3.56
C ARG A 24 14.31 22.98 -3.73
N ILE A 25 14.36 23.61 -4.91
CA ILE A 25 13.57 24.81 -5.18
C ILE A 25 12.33 24.43 -5.98
N ILE A 26 11.17 24.89 -5.51
CA ILE A 26 9.92 24.92 -6.25
C ILE A 26 9.63 26.38 -6.62
N THR A 27 9.60 26.67 -7.92
CA THR A 27 9.24 27.99 -8.41
C THR A 27 7.73 28.05 -8.58
N LEU A 28 7.08 29.04 -7.95
CA LEU A 28 5.63 29.21 -8.00
C LEU A 28 5.25 30.11 -9.17
N ASN A 29 4.42 29.64 -10.10
CA ASN A 29 3.88 30.47 -11.19
C ASN A 29 2.36 30.59 -11.11
N TYR A 30 1.82 31.77 -11.41
CA TYR A 30 0.37 31.99 -11.41
C TYR A 30 -0.34 31.06 -12.40
N GLY A 31 -1.38 30.37 -11.94
CA GLY A 31 -2.15 29.39 -12.71
C GLY A 31 -1.51 28.00 -12.80
N GLU A 32 -0.37 27.77 -12.14
CA GLU A 32 0.33 26.50 -12.17
C GLU A 32 -0.33 25.46 -11.25
N ASN A 33 -1.04 24.51 -11.86
CA ASN A 33 -1.63 23.37 -11.17
C ASN A 33 -0.83 22.10 -11.50
N LEU A 34 -0.08 21.62 -10.51
CA LEU A 34 0.83 20.47 -10.62
C LEU A 34 0.27 19.22 -9.94
N GLU A 35 -1.06 19.05 -9.90
CA GLU A 35 -1.72 17.87 -9.32
C GLU A 35 -1.25 16.53 -9.91
N ARG A 36 -0.75 16.55 -11.16
CA ARG A 36 -0.23 15.35 -11.84
C ARG A 36 1.28 15.15 -11.71
N SER A 37 1.98 16.11 -11.12
CA SER A 37 3.43 16.08 -10.98
C SER A 37 3.78 15.77 -9.53
N VAL A 38 4.56 14.71 -9.32
CA VAL A 38 5.01 14.32 -7.98
C VAL A 38 6.48 14.63 -7.84
N PHE A 39 6.80 15.58 -6.96
CA PHE A 39 8.17 15.87 -6.58
C PHE A 39 8.61 14.92 -5.47
N HIS A 40 9.70 14.19 -5.70
CA HIS A 40 10.24 13.22 -4.75
C HIS A 40 11.36 13.89 -3.94
N PHE A 41 11.28 13.83 -2.61
CA PHE A 41 12.26 14.39 -1.69
C PHE A 41 12.72 13.32 -0.71
N GLN A 42 13.95 13.42 -0.23
CA GLN A 42 14.43 12.58 0.87
C GLN A 42 14.08 13.21 2.22
N LYS A 43 13.94 12.37 3.25
CA LYS A 43 13.79 12.84 4.63
C LYS A 43 15.04 13.64 5.04
N GLY A 44 14.84 14.78 5.69
CA GLY A 44 15.88 15.72 6.08
C GLY A 44 16.15 16.85 5.08
N TRP A 45 15.69 16.73 3.83
CA TRP A 45 15.82 17.78 2.82
C TRP A 45 14.94 19.00 3.12
N THR A 46 15.26 20.12 2.49
CA THR A 46 14.49 21.36 2.55
C THR A 46 13.83 21.64 1.21
N VAL A 47 12.53 21.93 1.23
CA VAL A 47 11.81 22.45 0.07
C VAL A 47 11.72 23.96 0.21
N ARG A 48 12.28 24.68 -0.76
CA ARG A 48 12.28 26.13 -0.82
C ARG A 48 11.35 26.60 -1.93
N PHE A 49 10.35 27.36 -1.57
CA PHE A 49 9.43 28.01 -2.50
C PHE A 49 9.96 29.41 -2.85
N VAL A 50 10.02 29.69 -4.14
CA VAL A 50 10.40 31.00 -4.68
C VAL A 50 9.32 31.50 -5.63
N ARG A 51 9.17 32.82 -5.74
CA ARG A 51 8.22 33.43 -6.67
C ARG A 51 8.77 33.35 -8.09
N GLY A 52 8.00 32.81 -9.01
CA GLY A 52 8.30 32.85 -10.44
C GLY A 52 8.02 34.22 -11.04
N ALA A 53 8.39 34.40 -12.31
CA ALA A 53 8.26 35.68 -13.02
C ALA A 53 6.82 36.24 -13.03
N SER A 54 5.82 35.36 -13.05
CA SER A 54 4.40 35.73 -13.03
C SER A 54 3.89 36.24 -11.68
N LEU A 55 4.70 36.15 -10.61
CA LEU A 55 4.36 36.53 -9.25
C LEU A 55 5.27 37.65 -8.69
N LEU A 56 6.11 38.26 -9.53
CA LEU A 56 6.96 39.39 -9.12
C LEU A 56 6.11 40.59 -8.68
N GLY A 57 6.49 41.24 -7.58
CA GLY A 57 5.73 42.32 -6.95
C GLY A 57 4.35 41.93 -6.38
N ARG A 58 3.95 40.65 -6.40
CA ARG A 58 2.65 40.20 -5.87
C ARG A 58 2.79 39.63 -4.46
N HIS A 59 1.75 39.78 -3.65
CA HIS A 59 1.71 39.19 -2.31
C HIS A 59 1.31 37.73 -2.40
N VAL A 60 2.22 36.80 -2.08
CA VAL A 60 1.99 35.36 -2.18
C VAL A 60 1.95 34.76 -0.78
N ASP A 61 0.90 34.00 -0.45
CA ASP A 61 0.83 33.19 0.76
C ASP A 61 0.92 31.71 0.40
N VAL A 62 1.86 30.98 0.99
CA VAL A 62 2.06 29.54 0.72
C VAL A 62 1.56 28.73 1.91
N PHE A 63 0.81 27.67 1.63
CA PHE A 63 0.25 26.75 2.59
C PHE A 63 0.68 25.32 2.25
N THR A 64 1.05 24.54 3.25
CA THR A 64 1.38 23.12 3.08
C THR A 64 0.62 22.27 4.08
N SER A 65 0.41 20.99 3.74
CA SER A 65 -0.12 20.02 4.70
C SER A 65 0.90 19.62 5.77
N ILE A 66 2.17 20.03 5.66
CA ILE A 66 3.22 19.79 6.65
C ILE A 66 3.12 20.79 7.81
N SER A 67 3.04 22.08 7.50
CA SER A 67 3.17 23.15 8.51
C SER A 67 2.07 24.22 8.43
N GLY A 68 1.07 24.05 7.58
CA GLY A 68 0.07 25.09 7.32
C GLY A 68 0.67 26.26 6.55
N LYS A 69 0.30 27.50 6.91
CA LYS A 69 0.84 28.72 6.30
C LYS A 69 2.32 28.87 6.64
N ILE A 70 3.14 29.14 5.63
CA ILE A 70 4.60 29.33 5.79
C ILE A 70 4.92 30.83 5.68
N SER A 71 5.82 31.30 6.55
CA SER A 71 6.35 32.65 6.50
C SER A 71 7.45 32.78 5.45
N TRP A 72 7.45 33.88 4.70
CA TRP A 72 8.55 34.25 3.84
C TRP A 72 9.71 34.79 4.66
N LYS A 73 10.93 34.38 4.31
CA LYS A 73 12.19 34.95 4.78
C LYS A 73 12.64 35.97 3.75
N GLU A 74 12.75 37.23 4.17
CA GLU A 74 13.18 38.33 3.31
C GLU A 74 14.67 38.18 2.97
N GLY A 75 14.99 38.35 1.68
CA GLY A 75 16.35 38.36 1.17
C GLY A 75 16.83 39.79 0.86
N ALA A 76 17.99 39.88 0.18
CA ALA A 76 18.52 41.17 -0.28
C ALA A 76 17.61 41.87 -1.31
N ASP A 77 16.82 41.08 -2.05
CA ASP A 77 15.83 41.52 -3.03
C ASP A 77 14.65 40.52 -3.12
N GLU A 78 13.71 40.77 -4.03
CA GLU A 78 12.56 39.87 -4.26
C GLU A 78 12.96 38.47 -4.74
N PHE A 79 14.09 38.31 -5.44
CA PHE A 79 14.57 37.02 -5.94
C PHE A 79 15.28 36.20 -4.85
N ALA A 80 15.84 36.88 -3.85
CA ALA A 80 16.43 36.28 -2.67
C ALA A 80 15.39 35.96 -1.57
N THR A 81 14.13 36.34 -1.76
CA THR A 81 13.04 36.09 -0.80
C THR A 81 12.43 34.71 -1.05
N PHE A 82 12.33 33.90 0.01
CA PHE A 82 11.85 32.51 -0.10
C PHE A 82 11.04 32.07 1.12
N ALA A 83 10.17 31.09 0.94
CA ALA A 83 9.53 30.35 2.02
C ALA A 83 10.08 28.92 2.01
N GLU A 84 10.24 28.27 3.15
CA GLU A 84 10.78 26.90 3.17
C GLU A 84 10.16 26.02 4.24
N ILE A 85 10.16 24.73 3.96
CA ILE A 85 9.78 23.66 4.88
C ILE A 85 10.87 22.61 4.90
N LYS A 86 10.96 21.89 6.02
CA LYS A 86 11.85 20.74 6.16
C LYS A 86 11.05 19.44 6.06
N CYS A 87 11.55 18.51 5.26
CA CYS A 87 10.96 17.19 5.07
C CYS A 87 11.33 16.26 6.23
N GLU A 88 10.78 16.48 7.42
CA GLU A 88 11.14 15.69 8.62
C GLU A 88 10.42 14.35 8.72
N GLN A 89 9.29 14.21 8.05
CA GLN A 89 8.48 12.99 8.06
C GLN A 89 8.27 12.49 6.63
N SER A 90 8.37 11.18 6.45
CA SER A 90 8.04 10.52 5.19
C SER A 90 6.52 10.50 5.00
N GLY A 91 6.06 10.72 3.78
CA GLY A 91 4.63 10.80 3.49
C GLY A 91 4.32 11.57 2.23
N ALA A 92 3.03 11.58 1.88
CA ALA A 92 2.50 12.41 0.80
C ALA A 92 1.92 13.70 1.39
N PHE A 93 2.45 14.82 0.92
CA PHE A 93 2.06 16.16 1.37
C PHE A 93 1.62 16.99 0.19
N SER A 94 0.82 18.02 0.44
CA SER A 94 0.40 18.99 -0.57
C SER A 94 0.89 20.38 -0.22
N TYR A 95 1.02 21.21 -1.25
CA TYR A 95 1.15 22.64 -1.10
C TYR A 95 0.16 23.34 -2.03
N GLN A 96 -0.23 24.55 -1.62
CA GLN A 96 -1.03 25.47 -2.42
C GLN A 96 -0.61 26.89 -2.07
N PHE A 97 -0.84 27.83 -2.98
CA PHE A 97 -0.56 29.23 -2.70
C PHE A 97 -1.68 30.13 -3.21
N VAL A 98 -1.88 31.23 -2.49
CA VAL A 98 -2.87 32.28 -2.78
C VAL A 98 -2.10 33.55 -3.08
N VAL A 99 -2.62 34.36 -4.02
CA VAL A 99 -1.98 35.60 -4.44
C VAL A 99 -2.93 36.77 -4.22
N ASP A 100 -2.43 37.89 -3.70
CA ASP A 100 -3.16 39.14 -3.46
C ASP A 100 -4.50 38.98 -2.73
N ASN A 101 -4.57 38.02 -1.80
CA ASN A 101 -5.78 37.66 -1.04
C ASN A 101 -6.96 37.20 -1.91
N GLU A 102 -6.68 36.63 -3.09
CA GLU A 102 -7.68 35.96 -3.91
C GLU A 102 -8.36 34.81 -3.13
N SER A 103 -9.65 34.56 -3.38
CA SER A 103 -10.40 33.53 -2.65
C SER A 103 -10.07 32.09 -3.08
N LYS A 104 -9.40 31.93 -4.22
CA LYS A 104 -9.01 30.63 -4.79
C LYS A 104 -7.49 30.50 -4.82
N PRO A 105 -6.95 29.28 -4.67
CA PRO A 105 -5.54 29.03 -4.90
C PRO A 105 -5.14 29.43 -6.32
N ALA A 106 -4.03 30.15 -6.45
CA ALA A 106 -3.42 30.51 -7.72
C ALA A 106 -2.59 29.34 -8.31
N GLY A 107 -2.28 28.34 -7.50
CA GLY A 107 -1.61 27.11 -7.92
C GLY A 107 -1.44 26.13 -6.76
N ASN A 108 -1.10 24.88 -7.10
CA ASN A 108 -0.96 23.79 -6.14
C ASN A 108 -0.01 22.69 -6.65
N GLY A 109 0.36 21.77 -5.76
CA GLY A 109 1.07 20.56 -6.12
C GLY A 109 1.30 19.62 -4.94
N TYR A 110 1.99 18.51 -5.21
CA TYR A 110 2.27 17.46 -4.21
C TYR A 110 3.77 17.26 -3.99
N ILE A 111 4.11 16.94 -2.74
CA ILE A 111 5.45 16.68 -2.23
C ILE A 111 5.43 15.26 -1.66
N LEU A 112 6.20 14.35 -2.25
CA LEU A 112 6.37 13.01 -1.72
C LEU A 112 7.71 12.93 -1.01
N VAL A 113 7.69 12.79 0.31
CA VAL A 113 8.89 12.55 1.11
C VAL A 113 9.07 11.04 1.25
N MET A 114 10.14 10.52 0.65
CA MET A 114 10.42 9.08 0.58
C MET A 114 10.63 8.48 1.99
N PRO A 115 10.19 7.23 2.23
CA PRO A 115 10.55 6.50 3.43
C PRO A 115 12.04 6.14 3.42
N VAL A 116 12.62 6.08 4.62
CA VAL A 116 13.94 5.47 4.84
C VAL A 116 13.69 4.08 5.38
N LEU A 117 14.11 3.06 4.63
CA LEU A 117 14.07 1.69 5.12
C LEU A 117 15.35 1.44 5.92
N LEU A 118 15.22 0.87 7.11
CA LEU A 118 16.34 0.49 7.95
C LEU A 118 16.35 -1.04 8.04
N LEU A 119 17.51 -1.64 7.81
CA LEU A 119 17.77 -3.06 7.93
C LEU A 119 18.88 -3.25 8.96
N ASN A 120 18.53 -3.69 10.17
CA ASN A 120 19.42 -3.74 11.33
C ASN A 120 20.10 -2.39 11.60
N GLU A 121 19.32 -1.31 11.63
CA GLU A 121 19.79 0.09 11.80
C GLU A 121 20.61 0.65 10.63
N TYR A 122 20.91 -0.15 9.59
CA TYR A 122 21.58 0.33 8.39
C TYR A 122 20.57 0.75 7.32
N PRO A 123 20.71 1.94 6.72
CA PRO A 123 19.82 2.37 5.66
C PRO A 123 19.87 1.45 4.44
N LEU A 124 18.69 1.00 3.99
CA LEU A 124 18.50 0.23 2.77
C LEU A 124 17.88 1.12 1.70
N ARG A 125 18.61 1.32 0.60
CA ARG A 125 18.10 2.13 -0.51
C ARG A 125 16.93 1.43 -1.18
N LEU A 126 15.93 2.22 -1.56
CA LEU A 126 14.72 1.70 -2.22
C LEU A 126 15.01 0.97 -3.54
N ASN A 127 16.05 1.39 -4.28
CA ASN A 127 16.49 0.72 -5.51
C ASN A 127 17.32 -0.54 -5.27
N ALA A 128 17.73 -0.80 -4.01
CA ALA A 128 18.44 -2.00 -3.60
C ALA A 128 17.50 -3.06 -3.01
N VAL A 129 16.19 -2.82 -2.97
CA VAL A 129 15.21 -3.81 -2.48
C VAL A 129 15.12 -4.98 -3.45
N ALA A 130 15.45 -6.16 -2.96
CA ALA A 130 15.23 -7.45 -3.60
C ALA A 130 14.19 -8.22 -2.78
N CYS A 131 12.96 -8.26 -3.28
CA CYS A 131 11.80 -8.79 -2.56
C CYS A 131 11.32 -10.12 -3.15
N ILE A 132 11.06 -11.11 -2.29
CA ILE A 132 10.44 -12.38 -2.66
C ILE A 132 9.07 -12.53 -2.01
N THR A 133 8.08 -13.00 -2.77
CA THR A 133 6.72 -13.23 -2.26
C THR A 133 6.54 -14.66 -1.77
N HIS A 134 6.00 -14.80 -0.56
CA HIS A 134 5.56 -16.07 0.00
C HIS A 134 4.04 -16.07 0.24
N ILE A 135 3.39 -17.15 -0.18
CA ILE A 135 1.99 -17.42 0.15
C ILE A 135 1.93 -17.92 1.60
N SER A 136 1.56 -17.05 2.52
CA SER A 136 1.62 -17.26 3.98
C SER A 136 0.91 -18.56 4.42
N LYS A 137 -0.26 -18.88 3.85
CA LYS A 137 -0.99 -20.13 4.15
C LYS A 137 -0.23 -21.42 3.79
N LEU A 138 0.82 -21.36 2.96
CA LEU A 138 1.64 -22.51 2.57
C LEU A 138 2.93 -22.63 3.40
N LEU A 139 3.21 -21.68 4.29
CA LEU A 139 4.38 -21.72 5.18
C LEU A 139 4.19 -22.67 6.37
N GLY A 140 3.01 -23.26 6.55
CA GLY A 140 2.71 -24.17 7.66
C GLY A 140 2.58 -23.43 8.99
N PRO A 141 2.71 -24.14 10.12
CA PRO A 141 2.69 -23.53 11.45
C PRO A 141 3.84 -22.52 11.65
N LEU A 142 3.63 -21.51 12.49
CA LEU A 142 4.53 -20.34 12.59
C LEU A 142 5.96 -20.70 13.04
N ASP A 143 6.13 -21.73 13.88
CA ASP A 143 7.45 -22.23 14.31
C ASP A 143 8.32 -22.72 13.14
N MET A 144 7.72 -23.18 12.05
CA MET A 144 8.45 -23.62 10.87
C MET A 144 8.90 -22.46 9.98
N TRP A 145 8.35 -21.26 10.16
CA TRP A 145 8.55 -20.15 9.22
C TRP A 145 10.00 -19.70 9.18
N LYS A 146 10.67 -19.54 10.33
CA LYS A 146 12.07 -19.10 10.41
C LYS A 146 12.99 -19.97 9.55
N GLU A 147 12.85 -21.29 9.68
CA GLU A 147 13.64 -22.28 8.94
C GLU A 147 13.31 -22.33 7.45
N ARG A 148 12.06 -22.05 7.06
CA ARG A 148 11.65 -22.00 5.65
C ARG A 148 12.09 -20.70 4.98
N LEU A 149 11.97 -19.58 5.68
CA LEU A 149 12.22 -18.23 5.17
C LEU A 149 13.69 -17.89 5.10
N LYS A 150 14.58 -18.53 5.89
CA LYS A 150 16.03 -18.33 5.75
C LYS A 150 16.58 -18.66 4.36
N VAL A 151 15.85 -19.46 3.57
CA VAL A 151 16.21 -19.76 2.18
C VAL A 151 16.19 -18.48 1.33
N ALA A 152 15.31 -17.52 1.62
CA ALA A 152 15.27 -16.22 0.95
C ALA A 152 16.58 -15.45 1.16
N ALA A 153 17.08 -15.38 2.40
CA ALA A 153 18.36 -14.73 2.69
C ALA A 153 19.55 -15.44 2.01
N LYS A 154 19.54 -16.78 1.97
CA LYS A 154 20.57 -17.55 1.23
C LYS A 154 20.55 -17.29 -0.28
N ALA A 155 19.40 -16.88 -0.80
CA ALA A 155 19.22 -16.48 -2.19
C ALA A 155 19.39 -14.96 -2.40
N GLU A 156 19.97 -14.25 -1.40
CA GLU A 156 20.32 -12.83 -1.47
C GLU A 156 19.13 -11.86 -1.59
N TYR A 157 17.92 -12.30 -1.26
CA TYR A 157 16.81 -11.39 -1.01
C TYR A 157 17.02 -10.65 0.31
N ASN A 158 16.58 -9.40 0.38
CA ASN A 158 16.63 -8.56 1.59
C ASN A 158 15.24 -8.17 2.10
N MET A 159 14.19 -8.68 1.47
CA MET A 159 12.81 -8.41 1.86
C MET A 159 11.89 -9.60 1.53
N ILE A 160 10.98 -9.93 2.44
CA ILE A 160 9.90 -10.89 2.23
C ILE A 160 8.58 -10.13 2.10
N HIS A 161 7.85 -10.43 1.05
CA HIS A 161 6.44 -10.08 0.92
C HIS A 161 5.57 -11.27 1.33
N PHE A 162 4.72 -11.06 2.35
CA PHE A 162 3.70 -12.00 2.77
C PHE A 162 2.36 -11.67 2.11
N THR A 163 1.72 -12.66 1.49
CA THR A 163 0.27 -12.58 1.26
C THR A 163 -0.46 -12.45 2.61
N PRO A 164 -1.75 -12.05 2.67
CA PRO A 164 -2.42 -11.81 3.94
C PRO A 164 -2.23 -12.95 4.96
N VAL A 165 -1.87 -12.57 6.18
CA VAL A 165 -1.62 -13.47 7.33
C VAL A 165 -2.85 -13.60 8.24
N GLN A 166 -3.90 -12.85 7.94
CA GLN A 166 -5.14 -12.76 8.69
C GLN A 166 -5.97 -14.06 8.61
N GLU A 167 -6.96 -14.20 9.48
CA GLU A 167 -7.93 -15.28 9.41
C GLU A 167 -8.69 -15.28 8.08
N LEU A 168 -8.69 -16.44 7.41
CA LEU A 168 -9.29 -16.61 6.08
C LEU A 168 -10.75 -17.08 6.18
N GLY A 169 -11.53 -16.75 5.16
CA GLY A 169 -12.89 -17.21 4.98
C GLY A 169 -13.01 -18.64 4.46
N ILE A 170 -14.26 -19.09 4.27
CA ILE A 170 -14.58 -20.48 3.88
C ILE A 170 -13.96 -20.93 2.57
N SER A 171 -13.64 -20.02 1.65
CA SER A 171 -13.00 -20.38 0.37
C SER A 171 -11.51 -20.72 0.55
N ASN A 172 -10.93 -20.41 1.71
CA ASN A 172 -9.51 -20.55 2.00
C ASN A 172 -8.60 -19.81 0.99
N SER A 173 -9.13 -18.80 0.30
CA SER A 173 -8.35 -17.90 -0.55
C SER A 173 -7.58 -16.92 0.32
N SER A 174 -6.30 -16.67 0.02
CA SER A 174 -5.44 -15.78 0.81
C SER A 174 -5.96 -14.34 0.88
N TYR A 175 -6.77 -13.91 -0.08
CA TYR A 175 -7.33 -12.55 -0.13
C TYR A 175 -8.77 -12.47 0.41
N CYS A 176 -9.37 -13.60 0.78
CA CYS A 176 -10.71 -13.66 1.33
C CYS A 176 -10.63 -13.66 2.86
N ILE A 177 -10.47 -12.49 3.47
CA ILE A 177 -10.22 -12.32 4.91
C ILE A 177 -11.53 -12.34 5.69
N ALA A 178 -11.67 -13.24 6.65
CA ALA A 178 -12.84 -13.34 7.53
C ALA A 178 -12.74 -12.41 8.75
N ASP A 179 -11.56 -12.36 9.38
CA ASP A 179 -11.29 -11.45 10.49
C ASP A 179 -9.93 -10.77 10.27
N PRO A 180 -9.89 -9.48 9.94
CA PRO A 180 -8.65 -8.76 9.72
C PRO A 180 -7.85 -8.53 11.01
N MET A 181 -8.47 -8.67 12.19
CA MET A 181 -7.86 -8.45 13.49
C MET A 181 -7.27 -9.72 14.11
N GLN A 182 -7.47 -10.88 13.48
CA GLN A 182 -6.95 -12.15 13.96
C GLN A 182 -5.89 -12.70 13.01
N LEU A 183 -4.84 -13.28 13.58
CA LEU A 183 -3.87 -14.06 12.83
C LEU A 183 -4.52 -15.38 12.38
N ASN A 184 -4.18 -15.88 11.19
CA ASN A 184 -4.72 -17.12 10.67
C ASN A 184 -4.51 -18.28 11.67
N PRO A 185 -5.61 -18.90 12.17
CA PRO A 185 -5.51 -20.00 13.14
C PRO A 185 -4.72 -21.20 12.61
N ASN A 186 -4.63 -21.39 11.29
CA ASN A 186 -3.86 -22.48 10.67
C ASN A 186 -2.34 -22.36 10.87
N PHE A 187 -1.85 -21.21 11.35
CA PHE A 187 -0.45 -21.07 11.75
C PHE A 187 -0.18 -21.66 13.15
N SER A 188 -1.22 -21.97 13.91
CA SER A 188 -1.12 -22.61 15.23
C SER A 188 -0.85 -24.11 15.13
N THR A 189 -0.18 -24.65 16.14
CA THR A 189 -0.01 -26.08 16.33
C THR A 189 -1.04 -26.61 17.34
N THR A 190 -1.05 -27.92 17.57
CA THR A 190 -1.84 -28.54 18.63
C THR A 190 -1.41 -28.09 20.04
N GLU A 191 -0.16 -27.61 20.17
CA GLU A 191 0.45 -27.26 21.46
C GLU A 191 0.43 -25.74 21.72
N LYS A 192 0.49 -24.92 20.66
CA LYS A 192 0.59 -23.47 20.77
C LYS A 192 -0.32 -22.75 19.78
N ARG A 193 -1.14 -21.84 20.32
CA ARG A 193 -1.85 -20.82 19.54
C ARG A 193 -0.94 -19.62 19.34
N TYR A 194 -0.65 -19.27 18.09
CA TYR A 194 0.16 -18.10 17.77
C TYR A 194 -0.69 -16.83 17.62
N THR A 195 -0.11 -15.68 17.96
CA THR A 195 -0.73 -14.36 17.85
C THR A 195 0.10 -13.41 16.98
N TYR A 196 -0.39 -12.19 16.77
CA TYR A 196 0.41 -11.14 16.14
C TYR A 196 1.69 -10.78 16.90
N ASP A 197 1.75 -10.97 18.22
CA ASP A 197 2.97 -10.75 19.00
C ASP A 197 4.05 -11.78 18.68
N ASP A 198 3.65 -13.04 18.47
CA ASP A 198 4.56 -14.08 18.00
C ASP A 198 5.06 -13.78 16.58
N LEU A 199 4.17 -13.34 15.69
CA LEU A 199 4.55 -12.94 14.34
C LEU A 199 5.50 -11.73 14.35
N ALA A 200 5.24 -10.73 15.21
CA ALA A 200 6.10 -9.57 15.37
C ALA A 200 7.50 -9.97 15.89
N THR A 201 7.56 -10.96 16.79
CA THR A 201 8.83 -11.54 17.25
C THR A 201 9.57 -12.23 16.11
N LEU A 202 8.87 -13.04 15.32
CA LEU A 202 9.46 -13.68 14.13
C LEU A 202 10.00 -12.64 13.12
N ILE A 203 9.24 -11.57 12.83
CA ILE A 203 9.68 -10.52 11.90
C ILE A 203 10.97 -9.85 12.38
N LYS A 204 11.06 -9.54 13.69
CA LYS A 204 12.29 -8.99 14.28
C LYS A 204 13.47 -9.97 14.18
N ASP A 205 13.22 -11.26 14.41
CA ASP A 205 14.23 -12.31 14.25
C ASP A 205 14.68 -12.45 12.79
N LEU A 206 13.78 -12.32 11.82
CA LEU A 206 14.12 -12.36 10.39
C LEU A 206 15.04 -11.19 10.00
N GLU A 207 14.75 -9.99 10.50
CA GLU A 207 15.60 -8.82 10.29
C GLU A 207 16.98 -9.04 10.94
N LYS A 208 16.99 -9.37 12.23
CA LYS A 208 18.20 -9.51 13.05
C LYS A 208 19.12 -10.63 12.56
N ASP A 209 18.57 -11.83 12.34
CA ASP A 209 19.37 -13.02 12.11
C ASP A 209 19.65 -13.25 10.61
N PHE A 210 18.80 -12.73 9.72
CA PHE A 210 18.88 -13.00 8.28
C PHE A 210 18.91 -11.76 7.40
N HIS A 211 18.89 -10.55 7.96
CA HIS A 211 18.87 -9.29 7.20
C HIS A 211 17.68 -9.21 6.23
N LEU A 212 16.50 -9.67 6.68
CA LEU A 212 15.27 -9.69 5.89
C LEU A 212 14.22 -8.71 6.46
N LEU A 213 13.87 -7.69 5.69
CA LEU A 213 12.67 -6.89 5.95
C LEU A 213 11.40 -7.66 5.61
N SER A 214 10.26 -7.19 6.12
CA SER A 214 8.95 -7.80 5.87
C SER A 214 7.93 -6.76 5.43
N LEU A 215 7.11 -7.12 4.44
CA LEU A 215 5.89 -6.38 4.08
C LEU A 215 4.74 -7.37 3.89
N GLN A 216 3.51 -6.89 4.01
CA GLN A 216 2.32 -7.69 3.72
C GLN A 216 1.35 -6.96 2.80
N ASP A 217 0.59 -7.74 2.04
CA ASP A 217 -0.60 -7.24 1.36
C ASP A 217 -1.65 -6.73 2.36
N VAL A 218 -2.36 -5.67 1.98
CA VAL A 218 -3.53 -5.15 2.71
C VAL A 218 -4.76 -5.16 1.80
N VAL A 219 -5.83 -5.81 2.24
CA VAL A 219 -7.07 -5.96 1.47
C VAL A 219 -8.13 -5.00 1.99
N TRP A 220 -8.42 -3.95 1.22
CA TRP A 220 -9.37 -2.90 1.60
C TRP A 220 -10.75 -3.05 0.95
N ASN A 221 -10.80 -3.69 -0.21
CA ASN A 221 -11.93 -3.64 -1.12
C ASN A 221 -13.02 -4.69 -0.84
N HIS A 222 -12.69 -5.77 -0.10
CA HIS A 222 -13.63 -6.84 0.19
C HIS A 222 -13.27 -7.61 1.47
N ALA A 223 -14.25 -8.37 1.97
CA ALA A 223 -14.10 -9.30 3.08
C ALA A 223 -14.75 -10.64 2.73
N ALA A 224 -14.44 -11.68 3.50
CA ALA A 224 -15.05 -12.98 3.30
C ALA A 224 -16.55 -12.95 3.57
N ARG A 225 -17.30 -13.68 2.74
CA ARG A 225 -18.77 -13.78 2.87
C ARG A 225 -19.26 -14.34 4.21
N ASN A 226 -18.38 -15.02 4.96
CA ASN A 226 -18.66 -15.62 6.26
C ASN A 226 -18.02 -14.85 7.43
N ALA A 227 -17.54 -13.63 7.19
CA ALA A 227 -17.02 -12.76 8.24
C ALA A 227 -18.15 -12.42 9.24
N LEU A 228 -17.98 -12.79 10.50
CA LEU A 228 -19.03 -12.65 11.52
C LEU A 228 -19.39 -11.19 11.81
N TRP A 229 -18.42 -10.28 11.71
CA TRP A 229 -18.63 -8.85 11.92
C TRP A 229 -19.61 -8.24 10.89
N LEU A 230 -19.82 -8.85 9.72
CA LEU A 230 -20.83 -8.41 8.77
C LEU A 230 -22.28 -8.65 9.24
N LEU A 231 -22.49 -9.58 10.18
CA LEU A 231 -23.80 -9.79 10.81
C LEU A 231 -24.14 -8.62 11.75
N GLU A 232 -23.13 -8.11 12.45
CA GLU A 232 -23.25 -6.96 13.36
C GLU A 232 -23.30 -5.64 12.59
N HIS A 233 -22.56 -5.54 11.49
CA HIS A 233 -22.44 -4.33 10.68
C HIS A 233 -22.77 -4.55 9.18
N PRO A 234 -24.00 -4.94 8.83
CA PRO A 234 -24.39 -5.22 7.44
C PRO A 234 -24.40 -3.96 6.55
N GLN A 235 -24.38 -2.76 7.13
CA GLN A 235 -24.26 -1.49 6.41
C GLN A 235 -22.89 -1.29 5.75
N CYS A 236 -21.87 -2.05 6.17
CA CYS A 236 -20.53 -2.01 5.57
C CYS A 236 -20.46 -2.66 4.18
N ALA A 237 -21.50 -3.40 3.79
CA ALA A 237 -21.64 -3.98 2.45
C ALA A 237 -22.73 -3.25 1.65
N TYR A 238 -22.72 -3.43 0.33
CA TYR A 238 -23.83 -3.00 -0.53
C TYR A 238 -25.03 -3.94 -0.31
N ASN A 239 -26.15 -3.40 0.20
CA ASN A 239 -27.36 -4.16 0.51
C ASN A 239 -28.63 -3.46 0.02
N LEU A 240 -29.79 -4.11 0.14
CA LEU A 240 -31.06 -3.61 -0.39
C LEU A 240 -31.60 -2.35 0.31
N LYS A 241 -31.02 -1.98 1.46
CA LYS A 241 -31.36 -0.77 2.21
C LYS A 241 -30.47 0.40 1.79
N ASN A 242 -29.14 0.27 1.85
CA ASN A 242 -28.21 1.35 1.52
C ASN A 242 -27.95 1.52 0.01
N SER A 243 -28.24 0.49 -0.79
CA SER A 243 -27.98 0.45 -2.24
C SER A 243 -29.24 0.02 -3.01
N PRO A 244 -30.33 0.81 -2.96
CA PRO A 244 -31.64 0.41 -3.52
C PRO A 244 -31.61 0.19 -5.05
N HIS A 245 -30.68 0.83 -5.76
CA HIS A 245 -30.46 0.61 -7.19
C HIS A 245 -30.02 -0.83 -7.53
N LEU A 246 -29.51 -1.59 -6.55
CA LEU A 246 -29.15 -3.01 -6.72
C LEU A 246 -30.33 -3.98 -6.55
N ARG A 247 -31.52 -3.51 -6.16
CA ARG A 247 -32.69 -4.39 -5.96
C ARG A 247 -33.07 -5.20 -7.21
N PRO A 248 -33.13 -4.63 -8.43
CA PRO A 248 -33.41 -5.42 -9.63
C PRO A 248 -32.35 -6.51 -9.86
N ALA A 249 -31.07 -6.17 -9.67
CA ALA A 249 -29.96 -7.12 -9.83
C ALA A 249 -30.04 -8.26 -8.80
N TYR A 250 -30.37 -7.94 -7.54
CA TYR A 250 -30.58 -8.95 -6.50
C TYR A 250 -31.73 -9.90 -6.84
N ILE A 251 -32.86 -9.38 -7.33
CA ILE A 251 -34.00 -10.22 -7.75
C ILE A 251 -33.58 -11.14 -8.88
N LEU A 252 -32.88 -10.63 -9.90
CA LEU A 252 -32.37 -11.42 -11.00
C LEU A 252 -31.43 -12.53 -10.53
N ASP A 253 -30.48 -12.22 -9.65
CA ASP A 253 -29.56 -13.21 -9.07
C ASP A 253 -30.30 -14.32 -8.32
N ARG A 254 -31.31 -13.96 -7.50
CA ARG A 254 -32.17 -14.93 -6.82
C ARG A 254 -32.97 -15.80 -7.79
N LEU A 255 -33.50 -15.21 -8.86
CA LEU A 255 -34.22 -15.95 -9.91
C LEU A 255 -33.29 -16.95 -10.61
N LEU A 256 -32.07 -16.53 -10.98
CA LEU A 256 -31.07 -17.40 -11.60
C LEU A 256 -30.64 -18.54 -10.67
N TYR A 257 -30.43 -18.26 -9.38
CA TYR A 257 -30.13 -19.29 -8.37
C TYR A 257 -31.23 -20.35 -8.30
N HIS A 258 -32.49 -19.93 -8.14
CA HIS A 258 -33.62 -20.85 -8.06
C HIS A 258 -33.87 -21.58 -9.37
N PHE A 259 -33.68 -20.91 -10.50
CA PHE A 259 -33.74 -21.53 -11.81
C PHE A 259 -32.67 -22.63 -11.96
N GLY A 260 -31.43 -22.38 -11.54
CA GLY A 260 -30.37 -23.39 -11.54
C GLY A 260 -30.72 -24.62 -10.68
N ILE A 261 -31.32 -24.42 -9.50
CA ILE A 261 -31.80 -25.52 -8.65
C ILE A 261 -32.93 -26.29 -9.35
N ASP A 262 -33.89 -25.62 -9.97
CA ASP A 262 -34.98 -26.25 -10.72
C ASP A 262 -34.45 -27.09 -11.91
N VAL A 263 -33.42 -26.59 -12.62
CA VAL A 263 -32.73 -27.32 -13.70
C VAL A 263 -32.05 -28.58 -13.15
N ILE A 264 -31.32 -28.47 -12.04
CA ILE A 264 -30.67 -29.61 -11.37
C ILE A 264 -31.69 -30.69 -10.97
N ASN A 265 -32.86 -30.26 -10.47
CA ASN A 265 -33.95 -31.15 -10.07
C ASN A 265 -34.77 -31.70 -11.24
N GLY A 266 -34.42 -31.35 -12.48
CA GLY A 266 -35.04 -31.90 -13.68
C GLY A 266 -36.40 -31.30 -14.07
N LYS A 267 -36.81 -30.19 -13.44
CA LYS A 267 -38.11 -29.53 -13.72
C LYS A 267 -38.26 -29.06 -15.17
N TYR A 268 -37.14 -28.82 -15.86
CA TYR A 268 -37.09 -28.32 -17.23
C TYR A 268 -36.50 -29.32 -18.24
N GLN A 269 -36.44 -30.62 -17.91
CA GLN A 269 -35.96 -31.66 -18.83
C GLN A 269 -36.73 -31.69 -20.16
N ASN A 270 -38.04 -31.42 -20.10
CA ASN A 270 -38.90 -31.31 -21.27
C ASN A 270 -38.57 -30.13 -22.21
N ARG A 271 -37.68 -29.22 -21.79
CA ARG A 271 -37.17 -28.08 -22.55
C ARG A 271 -35.68 -28.20 -22.87
N ASN A 272 -35.13 -29.41 -22.83
CA ASN A 272 -33.70 -29.70 -23.07
C ASN A 272 -32.74 -29.03 -22.06
N LEU A 273 -33.24 -28.59 -20.90
CA LEU A 273 -32.42 -28.01 -19.83
C LEU A 273 -32.12 -29.08 -18.79
N ASN A 274 -30.94 -29.68 -18.92
CA ASN A 274 -30.47 -30.78 -18.09
C ASN A 274 -29.36 -30.35 -17.13
N LYS A 275 -29.17 -31.10 -16.05
CA LYS A 275 -28.06 -30.91 -15.09
C LYS A 275 -26.66 -31.13 -15.70
N GLU A 276 -26.58 -31.83 -16.82
CA GLU A 276 -25.34 -32.21 -17.49
C GLU A 276 -25.33 -31.69 -18.93
N ILE A 277 -24.25 -31.00 -19.27
CA ILE A 277 -24.01 -30.44 -20.61
C ILE A 277 -22.84 -31.22 -21.20
N ASN A 278 -23.16 -32.27 -21.96
CA ASN A 278 -22.19 -33.18 -22.55
C ASN A 278 -22.07 -33.01 -24.08
N THR A 279 -22.94 -32.20 -24.68
CA THR A 279 -22.97 -31.96 -26.13
C THR A 279 -23.30 -30.50 -26.42
N GLU A 280 -22.91 -30.03 -27.62
CA GLU A 280 -23.24 -28.67 -28.09
C GLU A 280 -24.75 -28.46 -28.24
N GLU A 281 -25.52 -29.52 -28.51
CA GLU A 281 -26.97 -29.47 -28.62
C GLU A 281 -27.64 -29.09 -27.28
N HIS A 282 -27.03 -29.42 -26.14
CA HIS A 282 -27.53 -29.03 -24.82
C HIS A 282 -27.34 -27.52 -24.53
N LEU A 283 -26.51 -26.82 -25.31
CA LEU A 283 -26.31 -25.37 -25.19
C LEU A 283 -27.26 -24.58 -26.10
N LYS A 284 -27.89 -25.24 -27.07
CA LYS A 284 -28.87 -24.60 -27.94
C LYS A 284 -30.18 -24.44 -27.19
N ILE A 285 -30.58 -23.19 -27.02
CA ILE A 285 -31.89 -22.84 -26.47
C ILE A 285 -32.95 -23.29 -27.51
N PRO A 286 -34.04 -23.97 -27.10
CA PRO A 286 -35.13 -24.33 -28.00
C PRO A 286 -35.81 -23.12 -28.64
#